data_AF-A0A7Z9T097-F1
#
_entry.id   AF-A0A7Z9T097-F1
#
_cell.length_a   1.000
_cell.length_b   1.000
_cell.length_c   1.000
_cell.angle_alpha   90.00
_cell.angle_beta   90.00
_cell.angle_gamma   90.00
#
_symmetry.space_group_name_H-M   'P 1'
#
loop_
_entity.id
_entity.type
_entity.pdbx_description
1 polymer ?
#
loop_
_entity_poly.entity_id
_entity_poly.type
_entity_poly.pdbx_seq_one_letter_code
_entity_poly.pdbx_strand_id
1 'polypeptide(L)'
;MKRRLKIKKNVIPSIFTLVNLFFGFMAIITAAQGEFQKAAWLIIAAALFDALDGKLARLFGVPSRFGMEFDSIADMVSFCTAPAILV
;
A
#
# COMPACT_ATOMS: atom_id res chain seq x y z
N MET A 1 -35.93 -6.20 -5.09
CA MET A 1 -35.20 -4.91 -5.20
C MET A 1 -33.69 -5.16 -5.01
N LYS A 2 -32.94 -5.49 -6.08
CA LYS A 2 -31.50 -5.77 -5.99
C LYS A 2 -30.73 -4.45 -5.94
N ARG A 3 -30.39 -3.96 -4.73
CA ARG A 3 -29.43 -2.85 -4.58
C ARG A 3 -28.07 -3.31 -5.11
N ARG A 4 -27.77 -3.04 -6.37
CA ARG A 4 -26.41 -3.14 -6.90
C ARG A 4 -25.58 -2.12 -6.13
N LEU A 5 -24.75 -2.58 -5.19
CA LEU A 5 -23.70 -1.79 -4.56
C LEU A 5 -22.82 -1.23 -5.69
N LYS A 6 -23.06 0.03 -6.07
CA LYS A 6 -22.17 0.75 -7.00
C LYS A 6 -20.90 1.04 -6.22
N ILE A 7 -19.94 0.10 -6.25
CA ILE A 7 -18.59 0.36 -5.73
C ILE A 7 -18.07 1.58 -6.49
N LYS A 8 -17.80 2.67 -5.75
CA LYS A 8 -17.20 3.87 -6.34
C LYS A 8 -15.86 3.44 -6.92
N LYS A 9 -15.59 3.74 -8.20
CA LYS A 9 -14.37 3.33 -8.93
C LYS A 9 -13.07 3.69 -8.16
N ASN A 10 -13.15 4.72 -7.33
CA ASN A 10 -12.07 5.23 -6.49
C ASN A 10 -11.71 4.33 -5.30
N VAL A 11 -12.53 3.33 -4.96
CA VAL A 11 -12.26 2.38 -3.86
C VAL A 11 -11.24 1.32 -4.28
N ILE A 12 -11.16 1.03 -5.59
CA ILE A 12 -10.28 -0.03 -6.10
C ILE A 12 -8.82 0.33 -5.82
N PRO A 13 -8.28 1.51 -6.21
CA PRO A 13 -6.89 1.87 -5.89
C PRO A 13 -6.62 1.88 -4.38
N SER A 14 -7.53 2.44 -3.58
CA SER A 14 -7.33 2.52 -2.13
C SER A 14 -7.24 1.15 -1.42
N ILE A 15 -7.78 0.08 -2.01
CA ILE A 15 -7.58 -1.29 -1.46
C ILE A 15 -6.14 -1.75 -1.69
N PHE A 16 -5.57 -1.47 -2.85
CA PHE A 16 -4.18 -1.80 -3.15
C PHE A 16 -3.22 -1.00 -2.26
N THR A 17 -3.53 0.27 -2.00
CA THR A 17 -2.80 1.12 -1.04
C THR A 17 -2.86 0.57 0.38
N LEU A 18 -4.02 0.04 0.79
CA LEU A 18 -4.16 -0.60 2.10
C LEU A 18 -3.30 -1.87 2.20
N VAL A 19 -3.20 -2.63 1.10
CA VAL A 19 -2.35 -3.83 1.03
C VAL A 19 -0.86 -3.46 1.06
N ASN A 20 -0.45 -2.42 0.33
CA ASN A 20 0.89 -1.82 0.42
C ASN A 20 1.23 -1.50 1.89
N LEU A 21 0.37 -0.72 2.56
CA LEU A 21 0.54 -0.33 3.96
C LEU A 21 0.62 -1.55 4.91
N PHE A 22 -0.19 -2.59 4.67
CA PHE A 22 -0.13 -3.83 5.47
C PHE A 22 1.23 -4.51 5.36
N PHE A 23 1.79 -4.62 4.16
CA PHE A 23 3.12 -5.18 3.95
C PHE A 23 4.22 -4.32 4.59
N GLY A 24 4.12 -2.99 4.48
CA GLY A 24 5.03 -2.07 5.16
C GLY A 24 5.03 -2.26 6.68
N PHE A 25 3.86 -2.37 7.31
CA PHE A 25 3.75 -2.63 8.75
C PHE A 25 4.32 -4.00 9.15
N MET A 26 4.03 -5.05 8.37
CA MET A 26 4.59 -6.39 8.63
C MET A 26 6.11 -6.40 8.48
N ALA A 27 6.66 -5.64 7.52
CA ALA A 27 8.10 -5.48 7.36
C ALA A 27 8.73 -4.83 8.60
N ILE A 28 8.11 -3.80 9.15
CA ILE A 28 8.56 -3.15 10.40
C ILE A 28 8.58 -4.16 11.56
N ILE A 29 7.51 -4.93 11.74
CA ILE A 29 7.39 -5.91 12.85
C ILE A 29 8.46 -7.01 12.71
N THR A 30 8.61 -7.57 11.51
CA THR A 30 9.58 -8.64 11.26
C THR A 30 11.03 -8.15 11.34
N ALA A 31 11.31 -6.93 10.89
CA ALA A 31 12.62 -6.29 11.07
C ALA A 31 12.92 -6.08 12.56
N ALA A 32 11.95 -5.60 13.34
CA ALA A 32 12.10 -5.42 14.79
C ALA A 32 12.32 -6.75 15.55
N GLN A 33 11.90 -7.88 14.98
CA GLN A 33 12.16 -9.23 15.50
C GLN A 33 13.52 -9.81 15.06
N GLY A 34 14.32 -9.06 14.29
CA GLY A 34 15.60 -9.51 13.74
C GLY A 34 15.48 -10.39 12.49
N GLU A 35 14.27 -10.58 11.94
CA GLU A 35 14.03 -11.35 10.74
C GLU A 35 14.20 -10.50 9.45
N PHE A 36 15.38 -9.89 9.29
CA PHE A 36 15.67 -8.93 8.21
C PHE A 36 15.39 -9.46 6.80
N GLN A 37 15.64 -10.75 6.55
CA GLN A 37 15.39 -11.35 5.24
C GLN A 37 13.89 -11.39 4.90
N LYS A 38 13.01 -11.66 5.87
CA LYS A 38 11.56 -11.64 5.64
C LYS A 38 11.06 -10.20 5.48
N ALA A 39 11.57 -9.28 6.28
CA ALA A 39 11.25 -7.86 6.17
C ALA A 39 11.61 -7.28 4.79
N ALA A 40 12.78 -7.62 4.24
CA ALA A 40 13.17 -7.22 2.89
C ALA A 40 12.19 -7.73 1.82
N TRP A 41 11.77 -9.00 1.90
CA TRP A 41 10.76 -9.54 0.97
C TRP A 41 9.40 -8.86 1.10
N LEU A 42 9.01 -8.47 2.32
CA LEU A 42 7.76 -7.74 2.56
C LEU A 42 7.81 -6.32 1.98
N ILE A 43 8.95 -5.63 2.04
CA ILE A 43 9.14 -4.31 1.39
C ILE A 43 9.04 -4.44 -0.14
N ILE A 44 9.62 -5.49 -0.72
CA ILE A 44 9.49 -5.77 -2.16
C ILE A 44 8.02 -6.05 -2.54
N ALA A 45 7.31 -6.81 -1.71
CA ALA A 45 5.88 -7.04 -1.91
C ALA A 45 5.10 -5.71 -1.83
N ALA A 46 5.36 -4.86 -0.84
CA ALA A 46 4.77 -3.54 -0.71
C ALA A 46 4.97 -2.68 -1.98
N ALA A 47 6.19 -2.65 -2.52
CA ALA A 47 6.54 -1.97 -3.78
C ALA A 47 5.74 -2.49 -4.99
N LEU A 48 5.43 -3.78 -5.03
CA LEU A 48 4.61 -4.34 -6.09
C LEU A 48 3.17 -3.82 -6.02
N PHE A 49 2.60 -3.72 -4.82
CA PHE A 49 1.22 -3.24 -4.63
C PHE A 49 1.09 -1.72 -4.86
N ASP A 50 2.10 -0.95 -4.48
CA ASP A 50 2.25 0.49 -4.78
C ASP A 50 2.37 0.80 -6.30
N ALA A 51 3.06 -0.08 -7.02
CA ALA A 51 3.09 0.06 -8.48
C ALA A 51 1.72 -0.24 -9.12
N LEU A 52 0.85 -0.98 -8.43
CA LEU A 52 -0.45 -1.41 -8.95
C LEU A 52 -1.58 -0.41 -8.64
N ASP A 53 -1.73 0.10 -7.42
CA ASP A 53 -2.68 1.20 -7.13
C ASP A 53 -2.35 2.44 -7.93
N GLY A 54 -1.09 2.86 -8.02
CA GLY A 54 -0.70 4.04 -8.80
C GLY A 54 -1.07 3.92 -10.29
N LYS A 55 -0.88 2.74 -10.87
CA LYS A 55 -1.31 2.45 -12.26
C LYS A 55 -2.83 2.39 -12.40
N LEU A 56 -3.52 1.76 -11.46
CA LEU A 56 -4.98 1.65 -11.47
C LEU A 56 -5.63 3.02 -11.28
N ALA A 57 -5.12 3.87 -10.39
CA ALA A 57 -5.60 5.22 -10.16
C ALA A 57 -5.51 6.08 -11.44
N ARG A 58 -4.41 5.96 -12.19
CA ARG A 58 -4.25 6.62 -13.50
C ARG A 58 -5.20 6.06 -14.55
N LEU A 59 -5.36 4.74 -14.62
CA LEU A 59 -6.23 4.07 -15.60
C LEU A 59 -7.72 4.40 -15.38
N PHE A 60 -8.15 4.53 -14.12
CA PHE A 60 -9.55 4.86 -13.78
C PHE A 60 -9.88 6.35 -13.92
N GLY A 61 -8.90 7.22 -14.18
CA GLY A 61 -9.11 8.63 -14.51
C GLY A 61 -9.78 9.46 -13.41
N VAL A 62 -9.85 8.95 -12.17
CA VAL A 62 -10.44 9.64 -11.02
C VAL A 62 -9.54 9.46 -9.79
N PRO A 63 -8.39 10.16 -9.73
CA PRO A 63 -7.64 10.26 -8.48
C PRO A 63 -8.52 11.02 -7.48
N SER A 64 -8.97 10.34 -6.43
CA SER A 64 -9.63 11.02 -5.32
C SER A 64 -8.56 11.66 -4.44
N ARG A 65 -8.82 12.89 -3.96
CA ARG A 65 -7.90 13.57 -3.04
C ARG A 65 -7.57 12.70 -1.82
N PHE A 66 -8.57 12.02 -1.26
CA PHE A 66 -8.37 11.07 -0.16
C PHE A 66 -7.40 9.94 -0.53
N GLY A 67 -7.59 9.31 -1.70
CA GLY A 67 -6.74 8.23 -2.16
C GLY A 67 -5.30 8.66 -2.35
N MET A 68 -5.06 9.87 -2.87
CA MET A 68 -3.71 10.42 -3.05
C MET A 68 -2.98 10.69 -1.72
N GLU A 69 -3.69 11.25 -0.73
CA GLU A 69 -3.11 11.44 0.62
C GLU A 69 -2.87 10.08 1.30
N PHE A 70 -3.78 9.12 1.11
CA PHE A 70 -3.64 7.79 1.68
C PHE A 70 -2.44 7.02 1.09
N ASP A 71 -2.24 7.13 -0.23
CA ASP A 71 -1.07 6.62 -0.97
C ASP A 71 0.23 7.16 -0.38
N SER A 72 0.29 8.48 -0.22
CA SER A 72 1.46 9.16 0.34
C SER A 72 1.79 8.70 1.76
N ILE A 73 0.78 8.44 2.60
CA ILE A 73 0.99 7.91 3.96
C ILE A 73 1.47 6.45 3.90
N ALA A 74 0.89 5.63 3.01
CA ALA A 74 1.32 4.25 2.83
C ALA A 74 2.78 4.16 2.38
N ASP A 75 3.19 5.01 1.44
CA ASP A 75 4.56 5.07 0.93
C ASP A 75 5.57 5.46 2.00
N MET A 76 5.24 6.44 2.85
CA MET A 76 6.10 6.81 3.98
C MET A 76 6.31 5.65 4.96
N VAL A 77 5.30 4.82 5.18
CA VAL A 77 5.44 3.64 6.05
C VAL A 77 6.26 2.56 5.36
N SER A 78 5.90 2.20 4.13
CA SER A 78 6.50 1.09 3.40
C SER A 78 7.92 1.35 2.92
N PHE A 79 8.25 2.58 2.51
CA PHE A 79 9.53 2.91 1.85
C PHE A 79 10.42 3.86 2.63
N CYS A 80 9.93 4.53 3.69
CA CYS A 80 10.79 5.29 4.60
C CYS A 80 10.96 4.57 5.93
N THR A 81 9.85 4.28 6.61
CA THR A 81 9.89 3.73 7.97
C THR A 81 10.39 2.29 7.99
N ALA A 82 9.85 1.40 7.15
CA ALA A 82 10.26 -0.01 7.14
C ALA A 82 11.75 -0.20 6.79
N PRO A 83 12.31 0.45 5.75
CA PRO A 83 13.75 0.34 5.46
C PRO A 83 14.63 0.96 6.54
N ALA A 84 14.20 2.03 7.22
CA ALA A 84 14.97 2.63 8.30
C ALA A 84 15.14 1.70 9.52
N ILE A 85 14.19 0.78 9.73
CA ILE A 85 14.23 -0.21 10.82
C ILE A 85 14.98 -1.49 10.39
N LEU A 86 15.17 -1.69 9.09
CA LEU A 86 15.91 -2.84 8.53
C LEU A 86 17.45 -2.75 8.72
N VAL A 87 17.96 -1.69 9.34
CA VAL A 87 19.40 -1.40 9.52
C VAL A 87 19.97 -2.05 10.78
#